data_AF-A0A2V9X4H8-F1
#
_entry.id   AF-A0A2V9X4H8-F1
#
_cell.length_a   1.000
_cell.length_b   1.000
_cell.length_c   1.000
_cell.angle_alpha   90.00
_cell.angle_beta   90.00
_cell.angle_gamma   90.00
#
_symmetry.space_group_name_H-M   'P 1'
#
loop_
_entity.id
_entity.type
_entity.pdbx_description
1 polymer ?
#
loop_
_entity_poly.entity_id
_entity_poly.type
_entity_poly.pdbx_seq_one_letter_code
_entity_poly.pdbx_strand_id
1 'polypeptide(L)'
;MDYQQLNTCNINIRLVPGASCTVNVFFTPLATGSIGARTGNLVIVENVNNNIVRQVVPLTGNAIGTPNLVLSPAGLTFLDQATPFGAGVVQQFNLSNTGTAPVTITTWGSTGDFNISNIFSTCGNPIPAGASCNAFVSFNPNTAGLRQAHLFVLSNSNNTNSFQSMTLTGFGTP
;
A
#
# COMPACT_ATOMS: atom_id res chain seq x y z
N MET A 1 2.85 15.68 13.44
CA MET A 1 2.80 15.35 14.88
C MET A 1 2.12 14.01 14.99
N ASP A 2 2.77 13.04 15.64
CA ASP A 2 2.30 11.64 15.61
C ASP A 2 1.25 11.36 16.70
N TYR A 3 1.24 12.14 17.78
CA TYR A 3 0.28 12.01 18.87
C TYR A 3 -0.74 13.14 18.81
N GLN A 4 -2.02 12.79 18.86
CA GLN A 4 -3.13 13.73 18.94
C GLN A 4 -4.00 13.38 20.14
N GLN A 5 -4.34 14.38 20.95
CA GLN A 5 -5.21 14.21 22.10
C GLN A 5 -6.65 14.57 21.70
N LEU A 6 -7.60 13.71 22.05
CA LEU A 6 -9.03 14.03 22.10
C LEU A 6 -9.47 13.76 23.53
N ASN A 7 -9.78 14.81 24.29
CA ASN A 7 -10.19 14.65 25.68
C ASN A 7 -11.70 14.92 25.84
N THR A 8 -12.27 14.29 26.85
CA THR A 8 -13.55 14.67 27.45
C THR A 8 -13.34 15.56 28.69
N CYS A 9 -12.09 15.65 29.19
CA CYS A 9 -11.64 16.64 30.16
C CYS A 9 -11.56 18.02 29.47
N ASN A 10 -12.68 18.73 29.38
CA ASN A 10 -12.69 20.10 28.84
C ASN A 10 -11.69 21.00 29.59
N ILE A 11 -11.30 22.10 28.93
CA ILE A 11 -10.40 23.08 29.56
C ILE A 11 -11.10 23.62 30.83
N ASN A 12 -10.37 23.66 31.96
CA ASN A 12 -10.86 24.06 33.29
C ASN A 12 -11.81 23.09 34.02
N ILE A 13 -11.74 21.78 33.74
CA ILE A 13 -12.47 20.82 34.58
C ILE A 13 -11.99 20.88 36.04
N ARG A 14 -12.96 20.89 36.98
CA ARG A 14 -12.70 20.74 38.42
C ARG A 14 -13.07 19.34 38.84
N LEU A 15 -12.07 18.51 39.09
CA LEU A 15 -12.28 17.17 39.66
C LEU A 15 -12.52 17.30 41.16
N VAL A 16 -13.75 17.00 41.59
CA VAL A 16 -14.10 16.86 43.01
C VAL A 16 -13.58 15.53 43.56
N PRO A 17 -13.51 15.34 44.90
CA PRO A 17 -13.08 14.06 45.47
C PRO A 17 -13.88 12.88 44.89
N GLY A 18 -13.18 11.88 44.37
CA GLY A 18 -13.76 10.69 43.73
C GLY A 18 -14.16 10.86 42.26
N ALA A 19 -14.06 12.06 41.68
CA ALA A 19 -14.30 12.26 40.25
C ALA A 19 -13.07 11.89 39.42
N SER A 20 -13.31 11.44 38.19
CA SER A 20 -12.28 11.16 37.19
C SER A 20 -12.70 11.72 35.83
N CYS A 21 -11.72 11.94 34.97
CA CYS A 21 -11.95 12.22 33.55
C CYS A 21 -10.93 11.43 32.72
N THR A 22 -11.26 11.15 31.47
CA THR A 22 -10.42 10.33 30.59
C THR A 22 -9.79 11.18 29.50
N VAL A 23 -8.48 10.99 29.32
CA VAL A 23 -7.73 11.57 28.20
C VAL A 23 -7.48 10.46 27.19
N ASN A 24 -8.04 10.59 25.99
CA ASN A 24 -7.70 9.69 24.88
C ASN A 24 -6.56 10.30 24.06
N VAL A 25 -5.59 9.48 23.72
CA VAL A 25 -4.45 9.84 22.86
C VAL A 25 -4.44 8.89 21.67
N PHE A 26 -4.42 9.45 20.47
CA PHE A 26 -4.31 8.74 19.21
C PHE A 26 -2.88 8.84 18.70
N PHE A 27 -2.34 7.72 18.22
CA PHE A 27 -1.04 7.65 17.56
C PHE A 27 -1.26 7.43 16.06
N THR A 28 -1.02 8.48 15.27
CA THR A 28 -1.18 8.51 13.81
C THR A 28 0.11 9.06 13.17
N PRO A 29 1.18 8.24 13.09
CA PRO A 29 2.41 8.68 12.45
C PRO A 29 2.15 8.95 10.97
N LEU A 30 2.48 10.17 10.50
CA LEU A 30 2.36 10.48 9.07
C LEU A 30 3.36 9.61 8.29
N ALA A 31 2.84 8.91 7.28
CA ALA A 31 3.50 7.82 6.55
C ALA A 31 4.83 8.16 5.86
N THR A 32 5.24 9.43 5.85
CA THR A 32 6.44 9.88 5.13
C THR A 32 7.68 9.84 6.04
N GLY A 33 8.29 8.65 6.13
CA GLY A 33 9.75 8.58 6.15
C GLY A 33 10.48 8.34 7.47
N SER A 34 9.83 8.06 8.60
CA SER A 34 10.58 7.46 9.72
C SER A 34 9.80 6.35 10.41
N ILE A 35 10.15 5.12 10.01
CA ILE A 35 9.81 3.89 10.69
C ILE A 35 10.57 3.85 12.02
N GLY A 36 9.97 3.26 13.04
CA GLY A 36 10.62 3.03 14.33
C GLY A 36 9.95 3.77 15.49
N ALA A 37 10.63 3.73 16.63
CA ALA A 37 10.14 4.29 17.88
C ALA A 37 9.92 5.81 17.77
N ARG A 38 8.71 6.23 18.11
CA ARG A 38 8.28 7.63 18.23
C ARG A 38 7.99 7.89 19.69
N THR A 39 8.60 8.93 20.24
CA THR A 39 8.35 9.38 21.60
C THR A 39 7.59 10.71 21.59
N GLY A 40 6.79 10.92 22.62
CA GLY A 40 6.08 12.17 22.85
C GLY A 40 5.79 12.32 24.34
N ASN A 41 5.32 13.49 24.75
CA ASN A 41 4.94 13.74 26.14
C ASN A 41 3.50 14.27 26.16
N LEU A 42 2.61 13.60 26.88
CA LEU A 42 1.35 14.20 27.31
C LEU A 42 1.63 15.00 28.59
N VAL A 43 1.45 16.31 28.52
CA VAL A 43 1.63 17.20 29.67
C VAL A 43 0.27 17.60 30.20
N ILE A 44 -0.04 17.16 31.41
CA ILE A 44 -1.24 17.57 32.15
C ILE A 44 -0.83 18.72 33.07
N VAL A 45 -1.46 19.87 32.87
CA VAL A 45 -1.25 21.05 33.72
C VAL A 45 -2.39 21.09 34.74
N GLU A 46 -2.04 21.07 36.02
CA GLU A 46 -3.00 21.05 37.12
C GLU A 46 -2.84 22.31 37.97
N ASN A 47 -3.94 22.79 38.53
CA ASN A 47 -3.92 23.81 39.56
C ASN A 47 -4.31 23.15 40.90
N VAL A 48 -3.34 22.98 41.78
CA VAL A 48 -3.52 22.39 43.11
C VAL A 48 -3.29 23.48 44.14
N ASN A 49 -4.34 23.91 44.83
CA ASN A 49 -4.28 24.95 45.85
C ASN A 49 -3.60 26.25 45.37
N ASN A 50 -3.98 26.74 44.19
CA ASN A 50 -3.41 27.91 43.51
C ASN A 50 -1.95 27.74 43.06
N ASN A 51 -1.40 26.53 43.08
CA ASN A 51 -0.09 26.21 42.53
C ASN A 51 -0.24 25.45 41.21
N ILE A 52 0.43 25.94 40.17
CA ILE A 52 0.47 25.25 38.88
C ILE A 52 1.53 24.15 38.92
N VAL A 53 1.09 22.90 38.76
CA VAL A 53 1.97 21.73 38.66
C VAL A 53 1.79 21.07 37.30
N ARG A 54 2.80 20.29 36.88
CA ARG A 54 2.79 19.57 35.61
C ARG A 54 3.03 18.09 35.87
N GLN A 55 2.11 17.26 35.42
CA GLN A 55 2.33 15.83 35.30
C GLN A 55 2.71 15.53 33.86
N VAL A 56 3.77 14.76 33.67
CA VAL A 56 4.24 14.36 32.35
C VAL A 56 4.05 12.86 32.21
N VAL A 57 3.28 12.46 31.22
CA VAL A 57 3.08 11.07 30.84
C VAL A 57 3.87 10.84 29.55
N PRO A 58 4.98 10.06 29.59
CA PRO A 58 5.71 9.72 28.38
C PRO A 58 4.85 8.82 27.49
N LEU A 59 4.84 9.12 26.20
CA LEU A 59 4.15 8.38 25.16
C LEU A 59 5.18 7.68 24.28
N THR A 60 4.94 6.41 24.01
CA THR A 60 5.73 5.63 23.07
C THR A 60 4.81 4.95 22.06
N GLY A 61 5.30 4.84 20.83
CA GLY A 61 4.56 4.35 19.68
C GLY A 61 5.57 3.91 18.63
N ASN A 62 5.20 2.96 17.79
CA ASN A 62 6.10 2.46 16.75
C ASN A 62 5.47 2.72 15.39
N ALA A 63 6.09 3.60 14.60
CA ALA A 63 5.67 3.82 13.23
C ALA A 63 6.14 2.63 12.38
N ILE A 64 5.22 1.95 11.72
CA ILE A 64 5.54 0.87 10.76
C ILE A 64 5.59 1.43 9.34
N GLY A 65 6.39 0.79 8.49
CA GLY A 65 6.39 1.13 7.07
C GLY A 65 5.06 0.78 6.42
N THR A 66 4.75 1.43 5.31
CA THR A 66 3.57 1.15 4.50
C THR A 66 4.02 0.64 3.14
N PRO A 67 3.73 -0.62 2.76
CA PRO A 67 4.06 -1.14 1.44
C PRO A 67 3.13 -0.49 0.41
N ASN A 68 3.64 -0.17 -0.78
CA ASN A 68 2.82 0.39 -1.85
C ASN A 68 3.30 -0.10 -3.21
N LEU A 69 2.57 -1.07 -3.77
CA LEU A 69 2.82 -1.55 -5.12
C LEU A 69 2.30 -0.53 -6.14
N VAL A 70 2.98 -0.41 -7.27
CA VAL A 70 2.51 0.34 -8.44
C VAL A 70 2.84 -0.48 -9.68
N LEU A 71 1.84 -0.66 -10.53
CA LEU A 71 1.99 -1.25 -11.86
C LEU A 71 2.25 -0.12 -12.87
N SER A 72 3.25 -0.28 -13.74
CA SER A 72 3.44 0.63 -14.87
C SER A 72 3.81 -0.12 -16.15
N PRO A 73 3.29 0.31 -17.32
CA PRO A 73 2.25 1.33 -17.52
C PRO A 73 0.87 0.92 -16.98
N ALA A 74 -0.14 1.81 -17.00
CA ALA A 74 -1.51 1.46 -16.56
C ALA A 74 -2.24 0.49 -17.52
N GLY A 75 -1.69 0.30 -18.72
CA GLY A 75 -2.19 -0.63 -19.72
C GLY A 75 -1.12 -1.04 -20.73
N LEU A 76 -1.26 -2.24 -21.29
CA LEU A 76 -0.42 -2.77 -22.36
C LEU A 76 -1.26 -2.95 -23.63
N THR A 77 -0.69 -2.54 -24.76
CA THR A 77 -1.30 -2.71 -26.09
C THR A 77 -0.36 -3.52 -26.95
N PHE A 78 -0.79 -4.73 -27.31
CA PHE A 78 -0.03 -5.69 -28.08
C PHE A 78 -0.20 -5.43 -29.58
N LEU A 79 0.86 -5.74 -30.34
CA LEU A 79 0.78 -5.78 -31.79
C LEU A 79 -0.19 -6.89 -32.22
N ASP A 80 -0.77 -6.70 -33.41
CA ASP A 80 -1.65 -7.67 -34.04
C ASP A 80 -0.95 -9.03 -34.19
N GLN A 81 -1.67 -10.10 -33.92
CA GLN A 81 -1.16 -11.48 -33.94
C GLN A 81 -2.04 -12.37 -34.80
N ALA A 82 -1.40 -13.16 -35.69
CA ALA A 82 -2.09 -14.17 -36.47
C ALA A 82 -2.68 -15.27 -35.57
N THR A 83 -3.85 -15.77 -35.95
CA THR A 83 -4.55 -16.85 -35.25
C THR A 83 -4.40 -18.18 -36.00
N PRO A 84 -4.57 -19.35 -35.35
CA PRO A 84 -4.79 -19.57 -33.91
C PRO A 84 -3.49 -19.71 -33.08
N PHE A 85 -2.32 -19.62 -33.72
CA PHE A 85 -1.02 -19.88 -33.06
C PHE A 85 0.08 -18.94 -33.56
N GLY A 86 -0.16 -17.63 -33.49
CA GLY A 86 0.91 -16.65 -33.64
C GLY A 86 2.07 -16.94 -32.69
N ALA A 87 3.27 -16.43 -33.00
CA ALA A 87 4.47 -16.67 -32.18
C ALA A 87 4.38 -16.11 -30.75
N GLY A 88 3.28 -15.42 -30.42
CA GLY A 88 3.02 -14.85 -29.11
C GLY A 88 3.88 -13.62 -28.89
N VAL A 89 3.27 -12.43 -28.89
CA VAL A 89 4.01 -11.22 -28.55
C VAL A 89 4.06 -11.07 -27.04
N VAL A 90 5.26 -10.87 -26.53
CA VAL A 90 5.51 -10.61 -25.12
C VAL A 90 5.70 -9.11 -24.93
N GLN A 91 5.03 -8.55 -23.91
CA GLN A 91 5.31 -7.20 -23.44
C GLN A 91 5.74 -7.22 -21.98
N GLN A 92 6.62 -6.27 -21.66
CA GLN A 92 7.12 -6.05 -20.31
C GLN A 92 6.25 -5.01 -19.59
N PHE A 93 6.01 -5.25 -18.31
CA PHE A 93 5.53 -4.25 -17.37
C PHE A 93 6.40 -4.24 -16.13
N ASN A 94 6.34 -3.15 -15.38
CA ASN A 94 7.09 -2.97 -14.16
C ASN A 94 6.17 -3.01 -12.94
N LEU A 95 6.67 -3.67 -11.90
CA LEU A 95 6.13 -3.66 -10.55
C LEU A 95 7.10 -2.91 -9.65
N SER A 96 6.65 -1.76 -9.14
CA SER A 96 7.45 -0.88 -8.30
C SER A 96 6.88 -0.82 -6.89
N ASN A 97 7.70 -1.07 -5.88
CA ASN A 97 7.35 -0.79 -4.50
C ASN A 97 7.77 0.64 -4.15
N THR A 98 6.82 1.56 -4.23
CA THR A 98 7.00 2.98 -3.86
C THR A 98 6.78 3.23 -2.37
N GLY A 99 6.49 2.18 -1.61
CA GLY A 99 6.27 2.24 -0.17
C GLY A 99 7.57 2.21 0.64
N THR A 100 7.40 2.24 1.97
CA THR A 100 8.49 2.19 2.96
C THR A 100 8.63 0.82 3.62
N ALA A 101 7.78 -0.14 3.28
CA ALA A 101 7.87 -1.54 3.70
C ALA A 101 7.84 -2.50 2.50
N PRO A 102 8.31 -3.76 2.65
CA PRO A 102 8.30 -4.74 1.57
C PRO A 102 6.88 -5.08 1.08
N VAL A 103 6.70 -5.12 -0.24
CA VAL A 103 5.47 -5.57 -0.88
C VAL A 103 5.54 -7.08 -1.08
N THR A 104 4.59 -7.81 -0.53
CA THR A 104 4.41 -9.24 -0.77
C THR A 104 3.30 -9.44 -1.80
N ILE A 105 3.61 -10.11 -2.91
CA ILE A 105 2.62 -10.49 -3.90
C ILE A 105 1.98 -11.79 -3.43
N THR A 106 0.66 -11.77 -3.24
CA THR A 106 -0.11 -12.94 -2.81
C THR A 106 -0.55 -13.77 -4.01
N THR A 107 -1.08 -13.10 -5.04
CA THR A 107 -1.43 -13.73 -6.30
C THR A 107 -1.44 -12.67 -7.40
N TRP A 108 -1.29 -13.12 -8.64
CA TRP A 108 -1.41 -12.31 -9.84
C TRP A 108 -1.84 -13.20 -11.00
N GLY A 109 -2.56 -12.62 -11.94
CA GLY A 109 -3.13 -13.35 -13.06
C GLY A 109 -3.63 -12.43 -14.17
N SER A 110 -3.95 -13.05 -15.30
CA SER A 110 -4.63 -12.43 -16.43
C SER A 110 -5.69 -13.39 -16.96
N THR A 111 -6.59 -12.90 -17.80
CA THR A 111 -7.69 -13.69 -18.37
C THR A 111 -7.66 -13.66 -19.90
N GLY A 112 -8.38 -14.61 -20.52
CA GLY A 112 -8.55 -14.66 -21.97
C GLY A 112 -7.26 -15.10 -22.68
N ASP A 113 -6.93 -14.40 -23.77
CA ASP A 113 -5.78 -14.72 -24.62
C ASP A 113 -4.45 -14.15 -24.09
N PHE A 114 -4.43 -13.63 -22.86
CA PHE A 114 -3.27 -13.05 -22.21
C PHE A 114 -2.76 -13.94 -21.09
N ASN A 115 -1.46 -14.23 -21.08
CA ASN A 115 -0.83 -15.09 -20.08
C ASN A 115 0.35 -14.39 -19.42
N ILE A 116 0.37 -14.33 -18.09
CA ILE A 116 1.55 -13.85 -17.37
C ILE A 116 2.68 -14.86 -17.55
N SER A 117 3.84 -14.38 -17.96
CA SER A 117 5.07 -15.18 -18.02
C SER A 117 5.92 -14.90 -16.79
N ASN A 118 6.01 -15.91 -15.91
CA ASN A 118 6.92 -15.93 -14.78
C ASN A 118 8.35 -16.35 -15.17
N ILE A 119 8.53 -16.92 -16.37
CA ILE A 119 9.81 -17.48 -16.85
C ILE A 119 10.90 -16.40 -16.90
N PHE A 120 10.53 -15.16 -17.24
CA PHE A 120 11.46 -14.03 -17.35
C PHE A 120 11.29 -12.99 -16.23
N SER A 121 10.44 -13.25 -15.23
CA SER A 121 10.21 -12.26 -14.19
C SER A 121 11.43 -12.12 -13.29
N THR A 122 11.83 -10.88 -13.01
CA THR A 122 12.87 -10.56 -12.02
C THR A 122 12.29 -10.27 -10.63
N CYS A 123 10.99 -10.50 -10.45
CA CYS A 123 10.31 -10.18 -9.21
C CYS A 123 10.61 -11.20 -8.12
N GLY A 124 11.44 -10.79 -7.16
CA GLY A 124 11.50 -11.44 -5.86
C GLY A 124 10.20 -11.22 -5.07
N ASN A 125 9.84 -12.18 -4.22
CA ASN A 125 8.73 -12.05 -3.28
C ASN A 125 9.26 -12.21 -1.85
N PRO A 126 9.31 -11.13 -1.03
CA PRO A 126 8.75 -9.81 -1.28
C PRO A 126 9.63 -8.88 -2.13
N ILE A 127 9.03 -7.85 -2.75
CA ILE A 127 9.71 -6.73 -3.40
C ILE A 127 10.13 -5.72 -2.30
N PRO A 128 11.44 -5.47 -2.07
CA PRO A 128 11.90 -4.52 -1.04
C PRO A 128 11.38 -3.10 -1.24
N ALA A 129 11.37 -2.29 -0.17
CA ALA A 129 10.99 -0.88 -0.25
C ALA A 129 11.89 -0.11 -1.23
N GLY A 130 11.29 0.70 -2.11
CA GLY A 130 11.99 1.44 -3.15
C GLY A 130 12.52 0.60 -4.32
N ALA A 131 12.37 -0.73 -4.28
CA ALA A 131 12.80 -1.60 -5.37
C ALA A 131 11.72 -1.72 -6.46
N SER A 132 12.16 -2.08 -7.66
CA SER A 132 11.29 -2.42 -8.77
C SER A 132 11.73 -3.73 -9.42
N CYS A 133 10.80 -4.39 -10.08
CA CYS A 133 11.05 -5.60 -10.84
C CYS A 133 10.25 -5.59 -12.14
N ASN A 134 10.71 -6.39 -13.10
CA ASN A 134 10.08 -6.52 -14.39
C ASN A 134 9.33 -7.86 -14.45
N ALA A 135 8.15 -7.81 -15.05
CA ALA A 135 7.33 -8.96 -15.34
C ALA A 135 6.81 -8.85 -16.77
N PHE A 136 6.33 -9.98 -17.29
CA PHE A 136 6.02 -10.10 -18.70
C PHE A 136 4.64 -10.72 -18.90
N VAL A 137 3.95 -10.29 -19.95
CA VAL A 137 2.67 -10.86 -20.39
C VAL A 137 2.80 -11.24 -21.85
N SER A 138 2.36 -12.42 -22.23
CA SER A 138 2.23 -12.85 -23.62
C SER A 138 0.79 -12.75 -24.10
N PHE A 139 0.61 -12.39 -25.37
CA PHE A 139 -0.68 -12.37 -26.06
C PHE A 139 -0.70 -13.42 -27.16
N ASN A 140 -1.61 -14.40 -27.02
CA ASN A 140 -1.78 -15.55 -27.91
C ASN A 140 -3.27 -15.69 -28.30
N PRO A 141 -3.77 -14.91 -29.28
CA PRO A 141 -5.17 -14.97 -29.66
C PRO A 141 -5.52 -16.28 -30.39
N ASN A 142 -6.57 -16.95 -29.92
CA ASN A 142 -7.09 -18.16 -30.58
C ASN A 142 -8.07 -17.85 -31.72
N THR A 143 -8.66 -16.65 -31.73
CA THR A 143 -9.68 -16.26 -32.71
C THR A 143 -9.50 -14.79 -33.10
N ALA A 144 -9.79 -14.47 -34.37
CA ALA A 144 -9.63 -13.12 -34.89
C ALA A 144 -10.53 -12.10 -34.17
N GLY A 145 -10.16 -10.82 -34.21
CA GLY A 145 -10.89 -9.71 -33.59
C GLY A 145 -10.20 -9.12 -32.36
N LEU A 146 -10.80 -8.05 -31.81
CA LEU A 146 -10.30 -7.32 -30.65
C LEU A 146 -10.40 -8.18 -29.38
N ARG A 147 -9.29 -8.26 -28.64
CA ARG A 147 -9.16 -8.96 -27.36
C ARG A 147 -8.81 -7.97 -26.27
N GLN A 148 -9.65 -7.91 -25.24
CA GLN A 148 -9.45 -7.05 -24.08
C GLN A 148 -9.52 -7.90 -22.81
N ALA A 149 -8.61 -7.63 -21.88
CA ALA A 149 -8.57 -8.27 -20.57
C ALA A 149 -7.96 -7.34 -19.52
N HIS A 150 -7.90 -7.82 -18.29
CA HIS A 150 -7.15 -7.17 -17.23
C HIS A 150 -6.09 -8.13 -16.67
N LEU A 151 -4.91 -7.58 -16.41
CA LEU A 151 -3.97 -8.17 -15.47
C LEU A 151 -4.33 -7.68 -14.08
N PHE A 152 -4.25 -8.56 -13.10
CA PHE A 152 -4.44 -8.22 -11.70
C PHE A 152 -3.33 -8.71 -10.80
N VAL A 153 -3.10 -7.98 -9.71
CA VAL A 153 -2.15 -8.32 -8.66
C VAL A 153 -2.81 -8.07 -7.31
N LEU A 154 -2.83 -9.10 -6.46
CA LEU A 154 -3.20 -9.02 -5.05
C LEU A 154 -1.91 -8.93 -4.23
N SER A 155 -1.82 -7.91 -3.38
CA SER A 155 -0.66 -7.65 -2.53
C SER A 155 -1.07 -7.18 -1.14
N ASN A 156 -0.10 -7.06 -0.24
CA ASN A 156 -0.26 -6.47 1.09
C ASN A 156 -0.22 -4.93 1.11
N SER A 157 -0.40 -4.24 -0.04
CA SER A 157 -0.28 -2.78 -0.13
C SER A 157 -1.19 -2.05 0.87
N ASN A 158 -0.73 -0.91 1.37
CA ASN A 158 -1.38 -0.14 2.46
C ASN A 158 -1.59 -0.95 3.76
N ASN A 159 -0.76 -1.96 4.00
CA ASN A 159 -0.90 -2.90 5.14
C ASN A 159 -2.23 -3.68 5.13
N THR A 160 -2.83 -3.86 3.95
CA THR A 160 -4.10 -4.57 3.75
C THR A 160 -4.04 -5.44 2.49
N ASN A 161 -5.01 -6.34 2.31
CA ASN A 161 -5.15 -7.03 1.03
C ASN A 161 -5.68 -6.06 -0.02
N SER A 162 -4.80 -5.61 -0.91
CA SER A 162 -5.08 -4.61 -1.93
C SER A 162 -4.93 -5.19 -3.33
N PHE A 163 -5.93 -4.94 -4.15
CA PHE A 163 -5.96 -5.34 -5.55
C PHE A 163 -5.51 -4.20 -6.46
N GLN A 164 -4.68 -4.50 -7.44
CA GLN A 164 -4.27 -3.56 -8.49
C GLN A 164 -4.50 -4.21 -9.85
N SER A 165 -4.85 -3.39 -10.84
CA SER A 165 -5.17 -3.88 -12.18
C SER A 165 -4.54 -3.02 -13.28
N MET A 166 -4.28 -3.65 -14.42
CA MET A 166 -3.78 -3.04 -15.64
C MET A 166 -4.61 -3.53 -16.83
N THR A 167 -4.90 -2.67 -17.80
CA THR A 167 -5.63 -3.07 -19.03
C THR A 167 -4.71 -3.79 -20.01
N LEU A 168 -5.22 -4.81 -20.68
CA LEU A 168 -4.51 -5.52 -21.74
C LEU A 168 -5.38 -5.48 -23.01
N THR A 169 -4.80 -5.06 -24.13
CA THR A 169 -5.51 -4.99 -25.41
C THR A 169 -4.65 -5.55 -26.54
N GLY A 170 -5.22 -6.35 -27.42
CA GLY A 170 -4.57 -6.85 -28.63
C GLY A 170 -5.59 -7.23 -29.70
N PHE A 171 -5.15 -7.47 -30.92
CA PHE A 171 -6.03 -7.88 -32.02
C PHE A 171 -5.54 -9.18 -32.66
N GLY A 172 -6.45 -10.14 -32.82
CA GLY A 172 -6.20 -11.37 -33.57
C GLY A 172 -6.50 -11.14 -35.05
N THR A 173 -5.56 -11.43 -35.95
CA THR A 173 -5.79 -11.40 -37.39
C THR A 173 -6.01 -12.81 -37.94
N PRO A 174 -6.79 -12.96 -39.03
CA PRO A 174 -6.87 -14.21 -39.77
C PRO A 174 -5.51 -14.72 -40.25
#